data_AF-A0A3D2GHM6-F1
#
_entry.id   AF-A0A3D2GHM6-F1
#
_cell.length_a   1.000
_cell.length_b   1.000
_cell.length_c   1.000
_cell.angle_alpha   90.00
_cell.angle_beta   90.00
_cell.angle_gamma   90.00
#
_symmetry.space_group_name_H-M   'P 1'
#
loop_
_entity.id
_entity.type
_entity.pdbx_description
1 polymer ?
#
loop_
_entity_poly.entity_id
_entity_poly.type
_entity_poly.pdbx_seq_one_letter_code
_entity_poly.pdbx_strand_id
1 'polypeptide(L)'
;RGGGVLALLVAVYVLLWISRGMSHLARMFVSRQREYRADAIAARLTRDPLSLAEALYAIGYRWRGSGLTAEELESIFIVNPAYCAIDEEAGLFADLFSTHPPLKERLQVLLEMAHTDMERVSKDVEHENNRPRTPAPGIESAMPNPQWMVHRNGAWEGPFDAARIPTLGGMRPEIWVQRLGAADIKMAYEDPDLMNAVNNRDEKAGTCHCPRCNIPLSPVIYEGVETNQCHFCHGILASPNDVERIIIRQEVGFPERITQLAAKIAEEEKIWREGTIKRDPDTMLTCPKCRPQTRKMLRMFYTAAYHVEIDKCLYCGSIWFDKDELEVLQCLIERQTKQK
;
A
#
# COMPACT_ATOMS: atom_id res chain seq x y z
N ARG A 1 70.18 0.00 -8.23
CA ARG A 1 69.53 -1.21 -7.65
C ARG A 1 68.01 -1.10 -7.47
N GLY A 2 67.38 0.10 -7.56
CA GLY A 2 65.91 0.24 -7.40
C GLY A 2 65.04 -0.08 -8.62
N GLY A 3 65.57 -0.02 -9.85
CA GLY A 3 64.76 -0.19 -11.07
C GLY A 3 64.20 -1.61 -11.28
N GLY A 4 64.91 -2.66 -10.87
CA GLY A 4 64.44 -4.04 -10.99
C GLY A 4 63.30 -4.38 -10.03
N VAL A 5 63.31 -3.80 -8.83
CA VAL A 5 62.23 -3.96 -7.84
C VAL A 5 60.97 -3.23 -8.31
N LEU A 6 61.11 -2.03 -8.88
CA LEU A 6 59.99 -1.28 -9.44
C LEU A 6 59.35 -2.01 -10.61
N ALA A 7 60.15 -2.54 -11.55
CA ALA A 7 59.62 -3.32 -12.69
C ALA A 7 58.87 -4.58 -12.24
N LEU A 8 59.37 -5.28 -11.22
CA LEU A 8 58.70 -6.45 -10.64
C LEU A 8 57.38 -6.07 -9.96
N LEU A 9 57.35 -4.96 -9.21
CA LEU A 9 56.12 -4.47 -8.56
C LEU A 9 55.06 -4.04 -9.60
N VAL A 10 55.46 -3.37 -10.68
CA VAL A 10 54.56 -3.03 -11.79
C VAL A 10 54.02 -4.29 -12.47
N ALA A 11 54.88 -5.28 -12.73
CA ALA A 11 54.46 -6.55 -13.34
C ALA A 11 53.44 -7.29 -12.45
N VAL A 12 53.68 -7.36 -11.13
CA VAL A 12 52.74 -7.96 -10.17
C VAL A 12 51.42 -7.18 -10.13
N TYR A 13 51.47 -5.84 -10.12
CA TYR A 13 50.27 -5.00 -10.12
C TYR A 13 49.41 -5.23 -11.36
N VAL A 14 50.02 -5.28 -12.56
CA VAL A 14 49.31 -5.56 -13.82
C VAL A 14 48.65 -6.95 -13.78
N LEU A 15 49.35 -7.96 -13.25
CA LEU A 15 48.82 -9.32 -13.14
C LEU A 15 47.63 -9.40 -12.16
N LEU A 16 47.69 -8.69 -11.03
CA LEU A 16 46.58 -8.55 -10.10
C LEU A 16 45.39 -7.80 -10.71
N TRP A 17 45.64 -6.75 -11.51
CA TRP A 17 44.60 -6.00 -12.20
C TRP A 17 43.84 -6.86 -13.22
N ILE A 18 44.56 -7.66 -14.02
CA ILE A 18 43.96 -8.62 -14.96
C ILE A 18 43.16 -9.69 -14.21
N SER A 19 43.72 -10.27 -13.15
CA SER A 19 43.03 -11.28 -12.32
C SER A 19 41.73 -10.75 -11.73
N ARG A 20 41.73 -9.50 -11.24
CA ARG A 20 40.53 -8.82 -10.74
C ARG A 20 39.50 -8.64 -11.85
N GLY A 21 39.89 -8.18 -13.04
CA GLY A 21 38.99 -8.04 -14.19
C GLY A 21 38.35 -9.37 -14.60
N MET A 22 39.14 -10.43 -14.70
CA MET A 22 38.67 -11.76 -15.08
C MET A 22 37.73 -12.36 -14.03
N SER A 23 37.99 -12.11 -12.74
CA SER A 23 37.10 -12.49 -11.65
C SER A 23 35.74 -11.77 -11.71
N HIS A 24 35.73 -10.48 -12.07
CA HIS A 24 34.49 -9.72 -12.27
C HIS A 24 33.67 -10.28 -13.44
N LEU A 25 34.31 -10.53 -14.59
CA LEU A 25 33.67 -11.15 -15.76
C LEU A 25 33.07 -12.52 -15.41
N ALA A 26 33.82 -13.39 -14.74
CA ALA A 26 33.34 -14.71 -14.35
C ALA A 26 32.12 -14.62 -13.42
N ARG A 27 32.14 -13.72 -12.43
CA ARG A 27 30.99 -13.49 -11.53
C ARG A 27 29.75 -13.02 -12.30
N MET A 28 29.95 -12.14 -13.27
CA MET A 28 28.87 -11.62 -14.11
C MET A 28 28.25 -12.72 -14.98
N PHE A 29 29.06 -13.57 -15.63
CA PHE A 29 28.54 -14.71 -16.41
C PHE A 29 27.81 -15.73 -15.52
N VAL A 30 28.34 -16.03 -14.34
CA VAL A 30 27.67 -16.94 -13.39
C VAL A 30 26.35 -16.34 -12.90
N SER A 31 26.30 -15.04 -12.64
CA SER A 31 25.08 -14.32 -12.29
C SER A 31 24.02 -14.45 -13.40
N ARG A 32 24.40 -14.17 -14.66
CA ARG A 32 23.52 -14.32 -15.83
C ARG A 32 22.98 -15.74 -15.99
N GLN A 33 23.83 -16.74 -15.87
CA GLN A 33 23.40 -18.14 -15.95
C GLN A 33 22.44 -18.52 -14.82
N ARG A 34 22.59 -17.94 -13.63
CA ARG A 34 21.66 -18.17 -12.50
C ARG A 34 20.28 -17.60 -12.78
N GLU A 35 20.20 -16.40 -13.35
CA GLU A 35 18.92 -15.76 -13.75
C GLU A 35 18.19 -16.60 -14.80
N TYR A 36 18.85 -16.97 -15.90
CA TYR A 36 18.25 -17.80 -16.94
C TYR A 36 17.79 -19.17 -16.42
N ARG A 37 18.57 -19.77 -15.51
CA ARG A 37 18.20 -21.02 -14.87
C ARG A 37 17.01 -20.85 -13.94
N ALA A 38 16.90 -19.73 -13.24
CA ALA A 38 15.76 -19.41 -12.39
C ALA A 38 14.47 -19.29 -13.22
N ASP A 39 14.51 -18.56 -14.34
CA ASP A 39 13.37 -18.41 -15.25
C ASP A 39 12.94 -19.76 -15.83
N ALA A 40 13.89 -20.57 -16.29
CA ALA A 40 13.61 -21.90 -16.84
C ALA A 40 13.01 -22.85 -15.79
N ILE A 41 13.47 -22.78 -14.54
CA ILE A 41 12.90 -23.56 -13.43
C ILE A 41 11.50 -23.05 -13.11
N ALA A 42 11.28 -21.73 -13.03
CA ALA A 42 9.98 -21.14 -12.78
C ALA A 42 8.97 -21.57 -13.84
N ALA A 43 9.30 -21.42 -15.14
CA ALA A 43 8.45 -21.85 -16.25
C ALA A 43 8.14 -23.36 -16.19
N ARG A 44 9.12 -24.20 -15.81
CA ARG A 44 8.91 -25.64 -15.64
C ARG A 44 7.96 -25.96 -14.47
N LEU A 45 8.04 -25.21 -13.37
CA LEU A 45 7.22 -25.41 -12.18
C LEU A 45 5.79 -24.90 -12.37
N THR A 46 5.62 -23.69 -12.91
CA THR A 46 4.30 -23.08 -13.14
C THR A 46 3.59 -23.65 -14.36
N ARG A 47 4.36 -24.19 -15.33
CA ARG A 47 3.88 -24.58 -16.66
C ARG A 47 3.21 -23.43 -17.43
N ASP A 48 3.58 -22.21 -17.08
CA ASP A 48 3.01 -21.00 -17.66
C ASP A 48 4.14 -19.98 -17.91
N PRO A 49 4.82 -20.06 -19.08
CA PRO A 49 5.86 -19.11 -19.44
C PRO A 49 5.30 -17.74 -19.82
N LEU A 50 4.03 -17.64 -20.22
CA LEU A 50 3.40 -16.37 -20.60
C LEU A 50 3.15 -15.50 -19.37
N SER A 51 2.51 -16.04 -18.33
CA SER A 51 2.31 -15.30 -17.07
C SER A 51 3.63 -14.91 -16.42
N LEU A 52 4.68 -15.73 -16.59
CA LEU A 52 6.03 -15.36 -16.12
C LEU A 52 6.61 -14.19 -16.92
N ALA A 53 6.40 -14.15 -18.24
CA ALA A 53 6.80 -13.03 -19.09
C ALA A 53 6.02 -11.76 -18.75
N GLU A 54 4.70 -11.84 -18.54
CA GLU A 54 3.85 -10.72 -18.09
C GLU A 54 4.30 -10.19 -16.73
N ALA A 55 4.55 -11.06 -15.75
CA ALA A 55 5.06 -10.68 -14.44
C ALA A 55 6.44 -10.01 -14.54
N LEU A 56 7.35 -10.57 -15.33
CA LEU A 56 8.69 -10.03 -15.51
C LEU A 56 8.67 -8.67 -16.24
N TYR A 57 7.78 -8.53 -17.24
CA TYR A 57 7.52 -7.27 -17.92
C TYR A 57 6.96 -6.22 -16.95
N ALA A 58 5.95 -6.58 -16.16
CA ALA A 58 5.37 -5.69 -15.16
C ALA A 58 6.40 -5.24 -14.10
N ILE A 59 7.26 -6.15 -13.61
CA ILE A 59 8.32 -5.81 -12.65
C ILE A 59 9.34 -4.86 -13.29
N GLY A 60 9.84 -5.19 -14.48
CA GLY A 60 10.90 -4.43 -15.15
C GLY A 60 10.47 -3.03 -15.58
N TYR A 61 9.22 -2.87 -16.01
CA TYR A 61 8.71 -1.59 -16.50
C TYR A 61 8.02 -0.74 -15.41
N ARG A 62 7.41 -1.35 -14.38
CA ARG A 62 6.53 -0.61 -13.45
C ARG A 62 7.00 -0.55 -12.01
N TRP A 63 7.76 -1.52 -11.52
CA TRP A 63 8.12 -1.55 -10.10
C TRP A 63 9.43 -0.80 -9.84
N ARG A 64 9.33 0.49 -9.48
CA ARG A 64 10.46 1.33 -9.03
C ARG A 64 10.35 1.75 -7.56
N GLY A 65 9.89 0.84 -6.70
CA GLY A 65 9.85 1.02 -5.26
C GLY A 65 8.92 2.16 -4.78
N SER A 66 8.88 2.38 -3.47
CA SER A 66 8.09 3.42 -2.80
C SER A 66 8.62 4.85 -3.02
N GLY A 67 9.24 5.13 -4.17
CA GLY A 67 9.88 6.41 -4.49
C GLY A 67 11.21 6.65 -3.75
N LEU A 68 11.83 5.59 -3.22
CA LEU A 68 13.20 5.66 -2.68
C LEU A 68 14.20 5.74 -3.85
N THR A 69 14.63 6.95 -4.17
CA THR A 69 15.79 7.21 -5.04
C THR A 69 17.07 7.07 -4.21
N ALA A 70 17.39 5.85 -3.79
CA ALA A 70 18.65 5.58 -3.10
C ALA A 70 19.46 4.57 -3.91
N GLU A 71 20.43 5.11 -4.65
CA GLU A 71 21.50 4.39 -5.38
C GLU A 71 22.24 3.38 -4.44
N GLU A 72 22.17 3.62 -3.13
CA GLU A 72 22.77 2.77 -2.09
C GLU A 72 21.96 1.48 -1.79
N LEU A 73 20.68 1.41 -2.19
CA LEU A 73 19.81 0.26 -1.95
C LEU A 73 19.70 -0.70 -3.14
N GLU A 74 20.39 -0.41 -4.25
CA GLU A 74 20.33 -1.18 -5.51
C GLU A 74 20.54 -2.68 -5.31
N SER A 75 21.44 -3.06 -4.38
CA SER A 75 21.79 -4.45 -4.10
C SER A 75 20.67 -5.30 -3.47
N ILE A 76 19.58 -4.69 -3.01
CA ILE A 76 18.44 -5.38 -2.39
C ILE A 76 17.31 -5.64 -3.41
N PHE A 77 17.30 -4.92 -4.53
CA PHE A 77 16.23 -5.00 -5.50
C PHE A 77 16.45 -6.10 -6.54
N ILE A 78 15.35 -6.74 -6.97
CA ILE A 78 15.34 -7.72 -8.07
C ILE A 78 15.70 -7.04 -9.41
N VAL A 79 15.37 -5.75 -9.54
CA VAL A 79 15.68 -4.90 -10.69
C VAL A 79 16.29 -3.61 -10.15
N ASN A 80 17.37 -3.12 -10.76
CA ASN A 80 18.02 -1.90 -10.31
C ASN A 80 17.01 -0.72 -10.31
N PRO A 81 16.78 0.00 -9.20
CA PRO A 81 15.89 1.16 -9.17
C PRO A 81 16.37 2.31 -10.07
N ALA A 82 17.67 2.38 -10.36
CA ALA A 82 18.29 3.31 -11.29
C ALA A 82 18.21 2.87 -12.76
N TYR A 83 17.57 1.72 -13.07
CA TYR A 83 17.31 1.26 -14.44
C TYR A 83 16.43 2.30 -15.16
N CYS A 84 17.09 3.28 -15.76
CA CYS A 84 16.49 4.33 -16.57
C CYS A 84 16.42 3.82 -18.01
N ALA A 85 15.57 4.43 -18.84
CA ALA A 85 15.43 4.14 -20.27
C ALA A 85 16.74 4.21 -21.11
N ILE A 86 17.85 4.58 -20.48
CA ILE A 86 19.21 4.59 -21.02
C ILE A 86 19.85 3.18 -21.01
N ASP A 87 19.40 2.26 -20.15
CA ASP A 87 19.79 0.84 -20.16
C ASP A 87 18.99 0.01 -21.20
N GLU A 88 17.97 0.61 -21.83
CA GLU A 88 17.28 0.02 -22.99
C GLU A 88 18.02 0.26 -24.32
N GLU A 89 18.99 1.17 -24.35
CA GLU A 89 19.87 1.31 -25.51
C GLU A 89 20.82 0.11 -25.55
N ALA A 90 20.44 -0.89 -26.36
CA ALA A 90 21.26 -2.02 -26.73
C ALA A 90 22.62 -1.55 -27.28
N GLY A 91 23.58 -1.40 -26.39
CA GLY A 91 24.96 -1.07 -26.68
C GLY A 91 25.85 -2.17 -26.13
N LEU A 92 26.70 -2.75 -26.99
CA LEU A 92 27.65 -3.82 -26.63
C LEU A 92 28.46 -3.53 -25.36
N PHE A 93 28.69 -2.26 -25.02
CA PHE A 93 29.40 -1.85 -23.81
C PHE A 93 28.52 -1.82 -22.56
N ALA A 94 27.25 -1.39 -22.65
CA ALA A 94 26.33 -1.42 -21.50
C ALA A 94 26.02 -2.87 -21.10
N ASP A 95 25.77 -3.74 -22.09
CA ASP A 95 25.58 -5.17 -21.90
C ASP A 95 26.81 -5.92 -21.37
N LEU A 96 28.01 -5.34 -21.43
CA LEU A 96 29.22 -5.94 -20.87
C LEU A 96 29.48 -5.56 -19.40
N PHE A 97 28.76 -4.57 -18.85
CA PHE A 97 28.91 -4.15 -17.45
C PHE A 97 27.67 -4.43 -16.57
N SER A 98 26.53 -4.84 -17.15
CA SER A 98 25.34 -5.22 -16.37
C SER A 98 25.51 -6.58 -15.66
N THR A 99 25.35 -6.59 -14.32
CA THR A 99 25.40 -7.80 -13.48
C THR A 99 24.25 -8.79 -13.70
N HIS A 100 23.24 -8.41 -14.47
CA HIS A 100 22.09 -9.22 -14.89
C HIS A 100 22.00 -9.29 -16.42
N PRO A 101 21.36 -10.32 -17.00
CA PRO A 101 21.05 -10.31 -18.41
C PRO A 101 20.00 -9.24 -18.70
N PRO A 102 20.03 -8.59 -19.88
CA PRO A 102 19.05 -7.59 -20.23
C PRO A 102 17.63 -8.17 -20.20
N LEU A 103 16.68 -7.39 -19.69
CA LEU A 103 15.29 -7.82 -19.48
C LEU A 103 14.65 -8.35 -20.78
N LYS A 104 14.96 -7.70 -21.90
CA LYS A 104 14.46 -8.05 -23.23
C LYS A 104 14.86 -9.47 -23.68
N GLU A 105 16.09 -9.90 -23.41
CA GLU A 105 16.54 -11.25 -23.76
C GLU A 105 15.79 -12.32 -22.94
N ARG A 106 15.57 -12.05 -21.64
CA ARG A 106 14.80 -12.95 -20.77
C ARG A 106 13.36 -13.08 -21.25
N LEU A 107 12.71 -11.95 -21.55
CA LEU A 107 11.36 -11.91 -22.09
C LEU A 107 11.26 -12.67 -23.42
N GLN A 108 12.22 -12.49 -24.31
CA GLN A 108 12.24 -13.17 -25.60
C GLN A 108 12.27 -14.69 -25.45
N VAL A 109 13.09 -15.23 -24.54
CA VAL A 109 13.16 -16.66 -24.26
C VAL A 109 11.82 -17.20 -23.74
N LEU A 110 11.17 -16.48 -22.82
CA LEU A 110 9.87 -16.89 -22.27
C LEU A 110 8.74 -16.81 -23.31
N LEU A 111 8.75 -15.76 -24.14
CA LEU A 111 7.80 -15.56 -25.22
C LEU A 111 7.93 -16.60 -26.32
N GLU A 112 9.17 -17.02 -26.64
CA GLU A 112 9.42 -18.10 -27.58
C GLU A 112 8.85 -19.43 -27.05
N MET A 113 8.99 -19.71 -25.75
CA MET A 113 8.34 -20.87 -25.11
C MET A 113 6.81 -20.77 -25.12
N ALA A 114 6.25 -19.56 -25.03
CA ALA A 114 4.82 -19.29 -25.07
C ALA A 114 4.25 -19.16 -26.50
N HIS A 115 5.09 -19.18 -27.53
CA HIS A 115 4.72 -18.90 -28.93
C HIS A 115 3.94 -17.58 -29.10
N THR A 116 4.38 -16.53 -28.41
CA THR A 116 3.73 -15.21 -28.37
C THR A 116 4.75 -14.09 -28.65
N ASP A 117 4.28 -12.89 -28.96
CA ASP A 117 5.10 -11.70 -29.19
C ASP A 117 5.07 -10.72 -28.00
N MET A 118 6.02 -9.79 -28.01
CA MET A 118 6.11 -8.72 -26.99
C MET A 118 4.90 -7.79 -27.01
N GLU A 119 4.29 -7.58 -28.18
CA GLU A 119 3.16 -6.67 -28.34
C GLU A 119 1.93 -7.19 -27.57
N ARG A 120 1.66 -8.49 -27.62
CA ARG A 120 0.58 -9.09 -26.84
C ARG A 120 0.79 -8.96 -25.34
N VAL A 121 1.99 -9.25 -24.83
CA VAL A 121 2.29 -9.09 -23.39
C VAL A 121 2.09 -7.65 -22.94
N SER A 122 2.55 -6.68 -23.72
CA SER A 122 2.33 -5.27 -23.40
C SER A 122 0.84 -4.91 -23.33
N LYS A 123 0.04 -5.39 -24.28
CA LYS A 123 -1.42 -5.19 -24.32
C LYS A 123 -2.14 -5.87 -23.17
N ASP A 124 -1.76 -7.09 -22.82
CA ASP A 124 -2.37 -7.86 -21.75
C ASP A 124 -2.10 -7.18 -20.39
N VAL A 125 -0.86 -6.74 -20.16
CA VAL A 125 -0.49 -5.94 -18.96
C VAL A 125 -1.20 -4.58 -18.95
N GLU A 126 -1.31 -3.88 -20.08
CA GLU A 126 -2.08 -2.64 -20.19
C GLU A 126 -3.58 -2.84 -19.92
N HIS A 127 -4.16 -3.93 -20.42
CA HIS A 127 -5.57 -4.26 -20.22
C HIS A 127 -5.86 -4.57 -18.75
N GLU A 128 -5.01 -5.34 -18.06
CA GLU A 128 -5.13 -5.54 -16.61
C GLU A 128 -5.08 -4.22 -15.83
N ASN A 129 -4.23 -3.28 -16.25
CA ASN A 129 -4.12 -1.97 -15.61
C ASN A 129 -5.32 -1.06 -15.84
N ASN A 130 -5.93 -1.19 -17.01
CA ASN A 130 -7.10 -0.41 -17.41
C ASN A 130 -8.41 -1.12 -17.08
N ARG A 131 -8.36 -2.23 -16.33
CA ARG A 131 -9.56 -2.94 -15.91
C ARG A 131 -10.51 -1.95 -15.23
N PRO A 132 -11.79 -1.88 -15.66
CA PRO A 132 -12.72 -0.89 -15.16
C PRO A 132 -12.88 -1.07 -13.65
N ARG A 133 -12.52 -0.02 -12.91
CA ARG A 133 -12.67 0.00 -11.47
C ARG A 133 -14.13 0.15 -11.12
N THR A 134 -14.54 -0.53 -10.06
CA THR A 134 -15.82 -0.26 -9.44
C THR A 134 -15.79 1.21 -8.99
N PRO A 135 -16.80 2.04 -9.33
CA PRO A 135 -16.85 3.38 -8.78
C PRO A 135 -16.75 3.28 -7.25
N ALA A 136 -15.98 4.16 -6.60
CA ALA A 136 -16.00 4.24 -5.15
C ALA A 136 -17.45 4.19 -4.67
N PRO A 137 -17.80 3.32 -3.72
CA PRO A 137 -19.11 3.40 -3.11
C PRO A 137 -19.26 4.85 -2.68
N GLY A 138 -20.21 5.56 -3.29
CA GLY A 138 -20.50 6.92 -2.89
C GLY A 138 -20.77 6.90 -1.39
N ILE A 139 -20.54 8.03 -0.72
CA ILE A 139 -20.92 8.20 0.70
C ILE A 139 -22.42 7.81 0.92
N GLU A 140 -23.20 7.73 -0.16
CA GLU A 140 -24.61 7.36 -0.23
C GLU A 140 -24.92 5.86 -0.44
N SER A 141 -23.95 5.01 -0.81
CA SER A 141 -24.20 3.58 -1.13
C SER A 141 -23.83 2.60 -0.01
N ALA A 142 -23.37 3.09 1.14
CA ALA A 142 -23.70 2.38 2.38
C ALA A 142 -25.21 2.56 2.53
N MET A 143 -26.00 1.49 2.34
CA MET A 143 -27.41 1.51 2.77
C MET A 143 -27.45 2.21 4.12
N PRO A 144 -28.26 3.27 4.31
CA PRO A 144 -28.23 4.02 5.55
C PRO A 144 -28.41 2.99 6.66
N ASN A 145 -27.36 2.81 7.49
CA ASN A 145 -27.48 1.96 8.65
C ASN A 145 -28.76 2.41 9.33
N PRO A 146 -29.71 1.48 9.59
CA PRO A 146 -30.97 1.87 10.19
C PRO A 146 -30.68 2.76 11.39
N GLN A 147 -31.36 3.90 11.45
CA GLN A 147 -31.18 4.85 12.53
C GLN A 147 -32.34 4.70 13.49
N TRP A 148 -32.11 4.86 14.78
CA TRP A 148 -33.16 4.85 15.79
C TRP A 148 -33.19 6.16 16.57
N MET A 149 -34.40 6.55 16.95
CA MET A 149 -34.66 7.47 18.05
C MET A 149 -34.84 6.66 19.33
N VAL A 150 -34.32 7.17 20.44
CA VAL A 150 -34.34 6.52 21.76
C VAL A 150 -35.04 7.46 22.74
N HIS A 151 -36.04 6.97 23.47
CA HIS A 151 -36.77 7.77 24.43
C HIS A 151 -36.10 7.73 25.82
N ARG A 152 -35.52 8.85 26.25
CA ARG A 152 -34.85 9.00 27.55
C ARG A 152 -35.39 10.20 28.31
N ASN A 153 -35.57 10.05 29.62
CA ASN A 153 -35.94 11.15 30.52
C ASN A 153 -37.16 11.99 30.06
N GLY A 154 -38.10 11.38 29.33
CA GLY A 154 -39.29 12.06 28.80
C GLY A 154 -39.09 12.78 27.46
N ALA A 155 -37.95 12.61 26.79
CA ALA A 155 -37.67 13.18 25.47
C ALA A 155 -37.15 12.10 24.50
N TRP A 156 -37.45 12.27 23.21
CA TRP A 156 -36.86 11.46 22.15
C TRP A 156 -35.51 12.06 21.72
N GLU A 157 -34.45 11.29 21.87
CA GLU A 157 -33.09 11.65 21.47
C GLU A 157 -32.67 10.80 20.26
N GLY A 158 -31.97 11.38 19.29
CA GLY A 158 -31.52 10.68 18.08
C GLY A 158 -31.34 11.62 16.89
N PRO A 159 -31.04 11.10 15.69
CA PRO A 159 -30.90 9.68 15.34
C PRO A 159 -29.57 9.05 15.77
N PHE A 160 -29.63 7.78 16.17
CA PHE A 160 -28.47 6.96 16.54
C PHE A 160 -28.38 5.69 15.70
N ASP A 161 -27.16 5.27 15.37
CA ASP A 161 -26.88 3.96 14.77
C ASP A 161 -26.99 2.84 15.82
N ALA A 162 -27.31 1.61 15.41
CA ALA A 162 -27.39 0.40 16.25
C ALA A 162 -26.15 0.25 17.14
N ALA A 163 -24.96 0.52 16.59
CA ALA A 163 -23.71 0.42 17.32
C ALA A 163 -23.56 1.47 18.43
N ARG A 164 -24.21 2.64 18.29
CA ARG A 164 -24.10 3.76 19.23
C ARG A 164 -25.07 3.62 20.40
N ILE A 165 -26.24 3.02 20.18
CA ILE A 165 -27.32 2.92 21.18
C ILE A 165 -26.86 2.21 22.48
N PRO A 166 -26.11 1.08 22.43
CA PRO A 166 -25.60 0.44 23.64
C PRO A 166 -24.52 1.22 24.39
N THR A 167 -23.90 2.22 23.75
CA THR A 167 -22.84 3.06 24.34
C THR A 167 -23.38 4.34 24.98
N LEU A 168 -24.63 4.71 24.69
CA LEU A 168 -25.36 5.76 25.38
C LEU A 168 -25.68 5.27 26.79
N GLY A 169 -24.77 5.52 27.75
CA GLY A 169 -24.88 5.04 29.12
C GLY A 169 -26.30 5.17 29.68
N GLY A 170 -26.81 4.08 30.25
CA GLY A 170 -28.21 3.97 30.70
C GLY A 170 -29.13 3.14 29.79
N MET A 171 -28.61 2.49 28.75
CA MET A 171 -29.39 1.60 27.89
C MET A 171 -29.92 0.37 28.67
N ARG A 172 -31.23 0.27 28.82
CA ARG A 172 -31.92 -0.88 29.41
C ARG A 172 -32.79 -1.55 28.35
N PRO A 173 -33.00 -2.88 28.41
CA PRO A 173 -33.85 -3.59 27.45
C PRO A 173 -35.26 -2.99 27.30
N GLU A 174 -35.76 -2.31 28.34
CA GLU A 174 -37.12 -1.73 28.41
C GLU A 174 -37.21 -0.29 27.86
N ILE A 175 -36.14 0.25 27.27
CA ILE A 175 -36.19 1.58 26.66
C ILE A 175 -36.95 1.54 25.34
N TRP A 176 -37.81 2.54 25.13
CA TRP A 176 -38.53 2.72 23.89
C TRP A 176 -37.61 3.25 22.79
N VAL A 177 -37.65 2.57 21.65
CA VAL A 177 -36.89 2.91 20.45
C VAL A 177 -37.85 3.03 19.26
N GLN A 178 -37.49 3.88 18.31
CA GLN A 178 -38.23 4.05 17.07
C GLN A 178 -37.26 4.08 15.90
N ARG A 179 -37.42 3.17 14.93
CA ARG A 179 -36.60 3.16 13.72
C ARG A 179 -37.02 4.32 12.80
N LEU A 180 -36.04 5.06 12.28
CA LEU A 180 -36.24 6.21 11.41
C LEU A 180 -36.91 5.73 10.11
N GLY A 181 -38.12 6.22 9.84
CA GLY A 181 -38.94 5.79 8.70
C GLY A 181 -39.96 4.68 9.02
N ALA A 182 -39.95 4.14 10.24
CA ALA A 182 -40.96 3.20 10.72
C ALA A 182 -41.91 3.89 11.73
N ALA A 183 -43.20 3.55 11.66
CA ALA A 183 -44.24 4.15 12.50
C ALA A 183 -44.41 3.42 13.85
N ASP A 184 -43.74 2.28 14.03
CA ASP A 184 -43.85 1.44 15.22
C ASP A 184 -42.81 1.82 16.29
N ILE A 185 -43.31 2.13 17.48
CA ILE A 185 -42.51 2.31 18.69
C ILE A 185 -42.44 0.95 19.38
N LYS A 186 -41.23 0.44 19.59
CA LYS A 186 -40.97 -0.86 20.21
C LYS A 186 -40.02 -0.71 21.39
N MET A 187 -39.97 -1.70 22.28
CA MET A 187 -38.91 -1.76 23.28
C MET A 187 -37.61 -2.27 22.65
N ALA A 188 -36.46 -1.84 23.17
CA ALA A 188 -35.16 -2.18 22.62
C ALA A 188 -34.90 -3.70 22.53
N TYR A 189 -35.51 -4.51 23.41
CA TYR A 189 -35.40 -5.97 23.36
C TYR A 189 -36.22 -6.63 22.23
N GLU A 190 -37.23 -5.94 21.71
CA GLU A 190 -38.14 -6.45 20.68
C GLU A 190 -37.62 -6.21 19.27
N ASP A 191 -36.60 -5.35 19.14
CA ASP A 191 -35.92 -5.08 17.88
C ASP A 191 -34.73 -6.06 17.73
N PRO A 192 -34.77 -6.99 16.77
CA PRO A 192 -33.73 -8.00 16.60
C PRO A 192 -32.39 -7.40 16.15
N ASP A 193 -32.39 -6.26 15.46
CA ASP A 193 -31.16 -5.58 15.03
C ASP A 193 -30.43 -4.96 16.22
N LEU A 194 -31.19 -4.35 17.14
CA LEU A 194 -30.70 -3.85 18.43
C LEU A 194 -30.24 -4.99 19.35
N MET A 195 -31.02 -6.07 19.45
CA MET A 195 -30.64 -7.23 20.26
C MET A 195 -29.37 -7.91 19.75
N ASN A 196 -29.20 -8.02 18.44
CA ASN A 196 -27.94 -8.48 17.86
C ASN A 196 -26.79 -7.51 18.17
N ALA A 197 -26.99 -6.20 18.13
CA ALA A 197 -25.96 -5.24 18.52
C ALA A 197 -25.58 -5.30 20.02
N VAL A 198 -26.50 -5.73 20.88
CA VAL A 198 -26.26 -5.94 22.32
C VAL A 198 -25.60 -7.28 22.61
N ASN A 199 -26.02 -8.34 21.92
CA ASN A 199 -25.57 -9.71 22.13
C ASN A 199 -24.26 -10.04 21.36
N ASN A 200 -24.03 -9.50 20.16
CA ASN A 200 -22.74 -9.56 19.45
C ASN A 200 -21.70 -8.60 20.06
N ARG A 201 -21.69 -8.46 21.39
CA ARG A 201 -20.51 -7.96 22.11
C ARG A 201 -19.33 -8.96 22.03
N ASP A 202 -19.54 -10.14 21.45
CA ASP A 202 -18.61 -11.26 21.46
C ASP A 202 -17.54 -11.23 20.35
N GLU A 203 -16.30 -11.10 20.84
CA GLU A 203 -15.09 -11.85 20.49
C GLU A 203 -14.27 -11.49 19.24
N LYS A 204 -14.78 -10.79 18.21
CA LYS A 204 -13.94 -10.36 17.05
C LYS A 204 -13.90 -8.86 16.78
N ALA A 205 -14.83 -8.08 17.31
CA ALA A 205 -14.73 -6.62 17.34
C ALA A 205 -13.81 -6.21 18.49
N GLY A 206 -12.49 -6.39 18.31
CA GLY A 206 -11.51 -5.82 19.21
C GLY A 206 -11.84 -4.33 19.40
N THR A 207 -12.07 -3.94 20.65
CA THR A 207 -12.63 -2.67 21.15
C THR A 207 -11.77 -1.44 20.85
N CYS A 208 -11.33 -1.30 19.60
CA CYS A 208 -10.57 -0.16 19.13
C CYS A 208 -11.54 1.00 18.96
N HIS A 209 -11.31 2.04 19.75
CA HIS A 209 -12.05 3.29 19.65
C HIS A 209 -11.25 4.27 18.80
N CYS A 210 -11.95 5.07 18.01
CA CYS A 210 -11.36 6.16 17.27
C CYS A 210 -10.55 7.07 18.22
N PRO A 211 -9.29 7.40 17.89
CA PRO A 211 -8.44 8.22 18.75
C PRO A 211 -8.89 9.69 18.80
N ARG A 212 -9.66 10.14 17.81
CA ARG A 212 -10.19 11.51 17.71
C ARG A 212 -11.60 11.64 18.32
N CYS A 213 -12.49 10.71 17.99
CA CYS A 213 -13.91 10.78 18.37
C CYS A 213 -14.27 9.96 19.60
N ASN A 214 -13.41 9.02 20.00
CA ASN A 214 -13.66 8.09 21.10
C ASN A 214 -14.91 7.20 20.93
N ILE A 215 -15.26 6.86 19.70
CA ILE A 215 -16.38 5.98 19.31
C ILE A 215 -15.81 4.65 18.80
N PRO A 216 -16.46 3.49 19.01
CA PRO A 216 -16.02 2.22 18.44
C PRO A 216 -15.84 2.28 16.92
N LEU A 217 -14.78 1.66 16.42
CA LEU A 217 -14.55 1.50 14.98
C LEU A 217 -15.36 0.32 14.45
N SER A 218 -15.84 0.44 13.22
CA SER A 218 -16.56 -0.62 12.50
C SER A 218 -15.69 -1.20 11.38
N PRO A 219 -15.72 -2.51 11.14
CA PRO A 219 -15.03 -3.11 10.01
C PRO A 219 -15.67 -2.66 8.69
N VAL A 220 -14.86 -2.22 7.74
CA VAL A 220 -15.24 -1.80 6.38
C VAL A 220 -14.28 -2.44 5.39
N ILE A 221 -14.81 -2.97 4.29
CA ILE A 221 -13.99 -3.55 3.22
C ILE A 221 -13.62 -2.44 2.24
N TYR A 222 -12.32 -2.18 2.09
CA TYR A 222 -11.76 -1.25 1.11
C TYR A 222 -10.73 -1.99 0.27
N GLU A 223 -10.83 -1.92 -1.07
CA GLU A 223 -9.95 -2.68 -1.99
C GLU A 223 -9.89 -4.18 -1.61
N GLY A 224 -11.02 -4.76 -1.19
CA GLY A 224 -11.12 -6.16 -0.74
C GLY A 224 -10.33 -6.49 0.55
N VAL A 225 -9.89 -5.49 1.32
CA VAL A 225 -9.19 -5.63 2.60
C VAL A 225 -10.09 -5.09 3.72
N GLU A 226 -10.23 -5.88 4.79
CA GLU A 226 -10.96 -5.44 5.98
C GLU A 226 -10.14 -4.42 6.77
N THR A 227 -10.65 -3.20 6.87
CA THR A 227 -10.08 -2.10 7.65
C THR A 227 -11.06 -1.64 8.73
N ASN A 228 -10.60 -0.90 9.73
CA ASN A 228 -11.48 -0.38 10.78
C ASN A 228 -11.71 1.11 10.59
N GLN A 229 -12.94 1.52 10.27
CA GLN A 229 -13.28 2.91 10.01
C GLN A 229 -14.15 3.52 11.12
N CYS A 230 -13.94 4.81 11.40
CA CYS A 230 -14.82 5.59 12.27
C CYS A 230 -16.00 6.16 11.48
N HIS A 231 -17.23 5.90 11.90
CA HIS A 231 -18.42 6.44 11.24
C HIS A 231 -18.61 7.97 11.42
N PHE A 232 -17.90 8.62 12.36
CA PHE A 232 -18.03 10.06 12.60
C PHE A 232 -16.99 10.90 11.85
N CYS A 233 -15.70 10.61 12.06
CA CYS A 233 -14.63 11.35 11.38
C CYS A 233 -14.17 10.72 10.07
N HIS A 234 -14.68 9.52 9.73
CA HIS A 234 -14.26 8.73 8.56
C HIS A 234 -12.78 8.30 8.55
N GLY A 235 -12.05 8.49 9.65
CA GLY A 235 -10.67 8.03 9.78
C GLY A 235 -10.57 6.51 9.82
N ILE A 236 -9.48 5.99 9.26
CA ILE A 236 -9.25 4.57 9.02
C ILE A 236 -8.06 4.09 9.84
N LEU A 237 -8.23 2.97 10.53
CA LEU A 237 -7.17 2.23 11.20
C LEU A 237 -6.83 0.99 10.38
N ALA A 238 -5.59 0.93 9.89
CA ALA A 238 -5.07 -0.18 9.09
C ALA A 238 -3.76 -0.72 9.68
N SER A 239 -3.47 -2.00 9.45
CA SER A 239 -2.13 -2.54 9.69
C SER A 239 -1.21 -2.22 8.51
N PRO A 240 0.13 -2.24 8.68
CA PRO A 240 1.07 -2.02 7.58
C PRO A 240 0.82 -2.96 6.40
N ASN A 241 0.56 -4.24 6.68
CA ASN A 241 0.29 -5.25 5.66
C ASN A 241 -1.04 -4.98 4.92
N ASP A 242 -2.04 -4.43 5.61
CA ASP A 242 -3.31 -4.04 4.97
C ASP A 242 -3.07 -2.88 4.01
N VAL A 243 -2.29 -1.88 4.41
CA VAL A 243 -1.95 -0.73 3.55
C VAL A 243 -1.17 -1.18 2.31
N GLU A 244 -0.19 -2.07 2.46
CA GLU A 244 0.54 -2.62 1.30
C GLU A 244 -0.40 -3.35 0.33
N ARG A 245 -1.32 -4.17 0.85
CA ARG A 245 -2.32 -4.87 0.03
C ARG A 245 -3.29 -3.91 -0.66
N ILE A 246 -3.70 -2.84 0.02
CA ILE A 246 -4.58 -1.80 -0.52
C ILE A 246 -3.88 -1.05 -1.65
N ILE A 247 -2.60 -0.68 -1.48
CA ILE A 247 -1.81 0.02 -2.52
C ILE A 247 -1.65 -0.85 -3.78
N ILE A 248 -1.48 -2.17 -3.63
CA ILE A 248 -1.32 -3.09 -4.76
C ILE A 248 -2.64 -3.28 -5.51
N ARG A 249 -3.76 -3.27 -4.79
CA ARG A 249 -5.09 -3.46 -5.38
C ARG A 249 -5.59 -2.15 -5.98
N GLN A 250 -6.20 -2.24 -7.15
CA GLN A 250 -6.68 -1.09 -7.92
C GLN A 250 -8.10 -1.37 -8.44
N GLU A 251 -8.96 -1.87 -7.56
CA GLU A 251 -10.32 -2.30 -7.89
C GLU A 251 -11.33 -1.15 -7.74
N VAL A 252 -10.99 -0.09 -6.98
CA VAL A 252 -11.90 1.03 -6.68
C VAL A 252 -11.41 2.34 -7.33
N GLY A 253 -12.32 3.06 -7.98
CA GLY A 253 -12.02 4.39 -8.56
C GLY A 253 -12.09 5.51 -7.54
N PHE A 254 -11.37 6.62 -7.75
CA PHE A 254 -11.40 7.75 -6.82
C PHE A 254 -12.49 8.78 -7.18
N PRO A 255 -13.18 9.37 -6.19
CA PRO A 255 -14.01 10.55 -6.43
C PRO A 255 -13.17 11.75 -6.88
N GLU A 256 -13.75 12.62 -7.70
CA GLU A 256 -13.05 13.76 -8.32
C GLU A 256 -12.32 14.65 -7.30
N ARG A 257 -12.92 14.86 -6.13
CA ARG A 257 -12.32 15.62 -5.02
C ARG A 257 -10.97 15.04 -4.57
N ILE A 258 -10.84 13.72 -4.47
CA ILE A 258 -9.60 13.04 -4.07
C ILE A 258 -8.53 13.22 -5.13
N THR A 259 -8.92 13.07 -6.40
CA THR A 259 -8.03 13.30 -7.54
C THR A 259 -7.51 14.74 -7.60
N GLN A 260 -8.34 15.73 -7.27
CA GLN A 260 -7.91 17.12 -7.18
C GLN A 260 -6.98 17.36 -5.97
N LEU A 261 -7.29 16.79 -4.80
CA LEU A 261 -6.47 16.93 -3.59
C LEU A 261 -5.07 16.32 -3.79
N ALA A 262 -5.00 15.11 -4.35
CA ALA A 262 -3.74 14.47 -4.70
C ALA A 262 -2.94 15.29 -5.74
N ALA A 263 -3.61 15.99 -6.66
CA ALA A 263 -2.91 16.81 -7.66
C ALA A 263 -2.20 18.01 -7.00
N LYS A 264 -2.88 18.65 -6.03
CA LYS A 264 -2.31 19.77 -5.29
C LYS A 264 -1.11 19.35 -4.44
N ILE A 265 -1.22 18.21 -3.74
CA ILE A 265 -0.12 17.67 -2.93
C ILE A 265 1.10 17.36 -3.81
N ALA A 266 0.88 16.73 -4.98
CA ALA A 266 1.95 16.44 -5.94
C ALA A 266 2.59 17.70 -6.56
N GLU A 267 1.84 18.79 -6.71
CA GLU A 267 2.36 20.08 -7.19
C GLU A 267 3.20 20.77 -6.11
N GLU A 268 2.72 20.76 -4.87
CA GLU A 268 3.44 21.25 -3.70
C GLU A 268 4.74 20.47 -3.47
N GLU A 269 4.76 19.14 -3.66
CA GLU A 269 5.95 18.29 -3.57
C GLU A 269 7.14 18.77 -4.41
N LYS A 270 6.90 19.38 -5.58
CA LYS A 270 7.98 19.93 -6.42
C LYS A 270 8.67 21.15 -5.79
N ILE A 271 8.02 21.78 -4.82
CA ILE A 271 8.41 23.03 -4.19
C ILE A 271 8.99 22.77 -2.78
N TRP A 272 8.50 21.74 -2.08
CA TRP A 272 8.91 21.40 -0.72
C TRP A 272 10.14 20.47 -0.68
N ARG A 273 11.26 20.96 -0.15
CA ARG A 273 12.47 20.14 0.13
C ARG A 273 12.61 19.71 1.59
N GLU A 274 11.92 20.36 2.53
CA GLU A 274 12.10 20.14 3.98
C GLU A 274 10.78 20.42 4.74
N GLY A 275 9.77 19.56 4.56
CA GLY A 275 8.53 19.63 5.35
C GLY A 275 8.79 19.23 6.80
N THR A 276 8.89 20.20 7.72
CA THR A 276 8.97 19.90 9.16
C THR A 276 7.57 19.61 9.69
N ILE A 277 7.27 18.34 9.95
CA ILE A 277 6.04 17.95 10.66
C ILE A 277 6.12 18.46 12.09
N LYS A 278 5.17 19.30 12.48
CA LYS A 278 5.04 19.75 13.87
C LYS A 278 4.56 18.57 14.73
N ARG A 279 5.42 18.12 15.63
CA ARG A 279 5.15 17.03 16.58
C ARG A 279 4.88 17.61 17.95
N ASP A 280 3.69 18.16 18.13
CA ASP A 280 3.26 18.62 19.45
C ASP A 280 2.75 17.43 20.27
N PRO A 281 3.38 17.09 21.42
CA PRO A 281 2.96 15.98 22.28
C PRO A 281 1.49 16.02 22.69
N ASP A 282 0.91 17.21 22.81
CA ASP A 282 -0.47 17.40 23.25
C ASP A 282 -1.48 17.04 22.15
N THR A 283 -1.07 17.15 20.89
CA THR A 283 -1.89 16.81 19.72
C THR A 283 -1.75 15.36 19.27
N MET A 284 -0.80 14.60 19.83
CA MET A 284 -0.56 13.22 19.43
C MET A 284 -1.72 12.30 19.81
N LEU A 285 -2.20 11.58 18.82
CA LEU A 285 -3.25 10.59 18.96
C LEU A 285 -2.80 9.40 19.81
N THR A 286 -3.71 8.82 20.59
CA THR A 286 -3.45 7.59 21.35
C THR A 286 -3.82 6.37 20.51
N CYS A 287 -2.93 5.38 20.43
CA CYS A 287 -3.14 4.19 19.63
C CYS A 287 -4.41 3.41 20.05
N PRO A 288 -5.37 3.16 19.12
CA PRO A 288 -6.58 2.40 19.42
C PRO A 288 -6.30 0.96 19.89
N LYS A 289 -5.27 0.30 19.33
CA LYS A 289 -4.90 -1.08 19.71
C LYS A 289 -4.11 -1.16 21.02
N CYS A 290 -3.26 -0.17 21.29
CA CYS A 290 -2.43 -0.11 22.51
C CYS A 290 -3.02 0.83 23.56
N ARG A 291 -4.32 1.15 23.47
CA ARG A 291 -4.99 2.09 24.37
C ARG A 291 -4.82 1.75 25.85
N PRO A 292 -4.86 0.47 26.28
CA PRO A 292 -4.63 0.13 27.69
C PRO A 292 -3.26 0.58 28.23
N GLN A 293 -2.27 0.80 27.35
CA GLN A 293 -0.93 1.29 27.71
C GLN A 293 -0.73 2.79 27.36
N THR A 294 -1.79 3.52 27.00
CA THR A 294 -1.77 4.96 26.67
C THR A 294 -0.70 5.39 25.66
N ARG A 295 -0.31 4.48 24.74
CA ARG A 295 0.77 4.76 23.79
C ARG A 295 0.35 5.80 22.75
N LYS A 296 1.19 6.82 22.58
CA LYS A 296 1.01 7.84 21.56
C LYS A 296 1.47 7.34 20.19
N MET A 297 0.82 7.84 19.15
CA MET A 297 1.17 7.63 17.76
C MET A 297 2.07 8.77 17.31
N LEU A 298 3.09 8.44 16.53
CA LEU A 298 4.02 9.42 15.99
C LEU A 298 3.49 9.92 14.66
N ARG A 299 3.32 11.23 14.54
CA ARG A 299 3.01 11.88 13.27
C ARG A 299 4.24 11.92 12.36
N MET A 300 4.08 11.38 11.15
CA MET A 300 5.14 11.29 10.15
C MET A 300 4.53 11.23 8.74
N PHE A 301 5.33 11.47 7.70
CA PHE A 301 4.90 11.15 6.34
C PHE A 301 4.93 9.63 6.12
N TYR A 302 4.01 9.11 5.30
CA TYR A 302 3.98 7.68 4.97
C TYR A 302 5.29 7.23 4.31
N THR A 303 5.79 8.01 3.35
CA THR A 303 7.12 7.82 2.75
C THR A 303 7.70 9.18 2.37
N ALA A 304 9.03 9.28 2.25
CA ALA A 304 9.69 10.52 1.80
C ALA A 304 9.29 10.95 0.38
N ALA A 305 8.74 10.03 -0.42
CA ALA A 305 8.24 10.30 -1.77
C ALA A 305 6.78 10.74 -1.83
N TYR A 306 5.99 10.51 -0.77
CA TYR A 306 4.57 10.83 -0.72
C TYR A 306 4.28 11.57 0.59
N HIS A 307 4.12 12.89 0.52
CA HIS A 307 3.92 13.73 1.70
C HIS A 307 2.48 13.67 2.25
N VAL A 308 1.97 12.44 2.43
CA VAL A 308 0.72 12.19 3.15
C VAL A 308 1.08 12.01 4.62
N GLU A 309 0.57 12.91 5.47
CA GLU A 309 0.70 12.79 6.92
C GLU A 309 -0.05 11.56 7.41
N ILE A 310 0.59 10.79 8.28
CA ILE A 310 0.01 9.64 8.95
C ILE A 310 0.38 9.66 10.42
N ASP A 311 -0.46 9.05 11.24
CA ASP A 311 -0.15 8.77 12.63
C ASP A 311 0.21 7.27 12.75
N LYS A 312 1.43 6.94 13.19
CA LYS A 312 1.91 5.55 13.29
C LYS A 312 2.23 5.17 14.73
N CYS A 313 1.71 4.03 15.19
CA CYS A 313 2.10 3.47 16.48
C CYS A 313 3.43 2.72 16.34
N LEU A 314 4.50 3.20 17.00
CA LEU A 314 5.82 2.56 16.95
C LEU A 314 5.89 1.21 17.67
N TYR A 315 4.88 0.83 18.45
CA TYR A 315 4.87 -0.44 19.16
C TYR A 315 4.17 -1.56 18.39
N CYS A 316 2.92 -1.35 17.99
CA CYS A 316 2.14 -2.37 17.27
C CYS A 316 2.15 -2.19 15.75
N GLY A 317 2.79 -1.13 15.25
CA GLY A 317 2.88 -0.82 13.82
C GLY A 317 1.60 -0.30 13.18
N SER A 318 0.46 -0.23 13.90
CA SER A 318 -0.81 0.23 13.31
C SER A 318 -0.74 1.69 12.87
N ILE A 319 -1.39 1.98 11.76
CA ILE A 319 -1.39 3.28 11.09
C ILE A 319 -2.81 3.83 11.14
N TRP A 320 -2.93 5.09 11.55
CA TRP A 320 -4.16 5.86 11.49
C TRP A 320 -4.06 6.84 10.34
N PHE A 321 -5.08 6.80 9.47
CA PHE A 321 -5.32 7.75 8.41
C PHE A 321 -6.51 8.61 8.83
N ASP A 322 -6.34 9.93 8.80
CA ASP A 322 -7.47 10.84 8.85
C ASP A 322 -8.28 10.74 7.54
N LYS A 323 -9.42 11.43 7.51
CA LYS A 323 -10.37 11.37 6.40
C LYS A 323 -9.65 11.63 5.08
N ASP A 324 -9.86 10.73 4.11
CA ASP A 324 -9.35 10.80 2.73
C ASP A 324 -7.85 10.56 2.54
N GLU A 325 -7.06 10.46 3.61
CA GLU A 325 -5.60 10.35 3.48
C GLU A 325 -5.16 9.04 2.83
N LEU A 326 -5.86 7.94 3.11
CA LEU A 326 -5.57 6.62 2.52
C LEU A 326 -5.83 6.63 1.01
N GLU A 327 -6.97 7.19 0.60
CA GLU A 327 -7.36 7.31 -0.80
C GLU A 327 -6.46 8.28 -1.57
N VAL A 328 -6.05 9.38 -0.93
CA VAL A 328 -5.06 10.31 -1.49
C VAL A 328 -3.70 9.63 -1.68
N LEU A 329 -3.23 8.88 -0.69
CA LEU A 329 -1.98 8.12 -0.77
C LEU A 329 -2.01 7.14 -1.94
N GLN A 330 -3.09 6.35 -2.06
CA GLN A 330 -3.27 5.42 -3.16
C GLN A 330 -3.29 6.16 -4.51
N CYS A 331 -4.02 7.27 -4.61
CA CYS A 331 -4.10 8.08 -5.83
C CYS A 331 -2.74 8.67 -6.24
N LEU A 332 -1.91 9.11 -5.29
CA LEU A 332 -0.55 9.61 -5.56
C LEU A 332 0.37 8.50 -6.10
N ILE A 333 0.37 7.33 -5.46
CA ILE A 333 1.18 6.17 -5.89
C ILE A 333 0.78 5.73 -7.30
N GLU A 334 -0.53 5.66 -7.57
CA GLU A 334 -1.04 5.26 -8.87
C GLU A 334 -0.73 6.28 -9.99
N ARG A 335 -0.70 7.57 -9.68
CA ARG A 335 -0.31 8.60 -10.65
C ARG A 335 1.16 8.51 -11.01
N GLN A 336 2.03 8.30 -10.02
CA GLN A 336 3.46 8.21 -10.25
C GLN A 336 3.82 6.96 -11.07
N THR A 337 3.12 5.85 -10.85
CA THR A 337 3.29 4.61 -11.64
C THR A 337 2.74 4.71 -13.07
N LYS A 338 1.86 5.66 -13.38
CA LYS A 338 1.33 5.90 -14.74
C LYS A 338 2.12 6.96 -15.54
N GLN A 339 2.84 7.86 -14.88
CA GLN A 339 3.58 8.96 -15.53
C GLN A 339 5.01 8.60 -15.96
N LYS A 340 5.56 7.48 -15.45
CA LYS A 340 6.90 6.97 -15.75
C LYS A 340 6.77 5.66 -16.52
#